data_AF-A0A0F9AR29-F1
#
_entry.id   AF-A0A0F9AR29-F1
#
_cell.length_a   1.000
_cell.length_b   1.000
_cell.length_c   1.000
_cell.angle_alpha   90.00
_cell.angle_beta   90.00
_cell.angle_gamma   90.00
#
_symmetry.space_group_name_H-M   'P 1'
#
loop_
_entity.id
_entity.type
_entity.pdbx_description
1 polymer ?
#
loop_
_entity_poly.entity_id
_entity_poly.type
_entity_poly.pdbx_seq_one_letter_code
_entity_poly.pdbx_strand_id
1 'polypeptide(L)'
;MPHLKGKYKGKTGKVVVVEDLIGTEELSGTYEGRKHNWKVIKREKLIRKDIENKAIEAFRKKREDELRAVLVDQGYVEDINQKIGTLLTWVLMPDAFRYMCMIYATEPKIGQEMMTHLMAPMDVKRLDEYLDAIRTRGHGPKKRITLATIVKLERKIKKIKGR
;
A
#
# COMPACT_ATOMS: atom_id res chain seq x y z
N MET A 1 -7.63 80.60 -19.25
CA MET A 1 -8.85 80.08 -19.92
C MET A 1 -8.42 79.46 -21.25
N PRO A 2 -9.05 78.39 -21.80
CA PRO A 2 -9.93 77.38 -21.17
C PRO A 2 -9.92 75.92 -21.78
N HIS A 3 -10.65 74.99 -21.12
CA HIS A 3 -11.30 73.72 -21.61
C HIS A 3 -10.42 72.47 -21.95
N LEU A 4 -10.72 71.19 -21.61
CA LEU A 4 -11.94 70.46 -21.24
C LEU A 4 -11.66 69.32 -20.22
N LYS A 5 -12.48 69.21 -19.16
CA LYS A 5 -12.72 67.96 -18.42
C LYS A 5 -13.67 67.09 -19.24
N GLY A 6 -13.14 66.09 -19.94
CA GLY A 6 -13.95 65.06 -20.61
C GLY A 6 -14.44 64.00 -19.63
N LYS A 7 -15.59 64.23 -18.97
CA LYS A 7 -16.33 63.14 -18.31
C LYS A 7 -17.17 62.42 -19.37
N TYR A 8 -16.69 61.30 -19.90
CA TYR A 8 -17.55 60.40 -20.66
C TYR A 8 -18.47 59.63 -19.70
N LYS A 9 -19.72 60.07 -19.61
CA LYS A 9 -20.83 59.31 -19.02
C LYS A 9 -21.38 58.36 -20.10
N GLY A 10 -20.91 57.12 -20.11
CA GLY A 10 -21.62 56.03 -20.79
C GLY A 10 -22.95 55.77 -20.08
N LYS A 11 -24.02 55.50 -20.86
CA LYS A 11 -25.42 55.35 -20.41
C LYS A 11 -25.72 54.06 -19.61
N THR A 12 -24.72 53.37 -19.11
CA THR A 12 -24.86 52.30 -18.12
C THR A 12 -23.79 52.56 -17.07
N GLY A 13 -24.21 52.71 -15.81
CA GLY A 13 -23.38 53.13 -14.67
C GLY A 13 -22.32 52.09 -14.24
N LYS A 14 -21.57 51.54 -15.17
CA LYS A 14 -20.36 50.76 -14.91
C LYS A 14 -19.21 51.48 -15.60
N VAL A 15 -18.50 52.29 -14.82
CA VAL A 15 -17.11 52.63 -15.14
C VAL A 15 -16.38 51.29 -15.07
N VAL A 16 -16.11 50.69 -16.22
CA VAL A 16 -15.15 49.59 -16.30
C VAL A 16 -13.80 50.26 -16.07
N VAL A 17 -13.41 50.35 -14.80
CA VAL A 17 -12.03 50.56 -14.43
C VAL A 17 -11.35 49.29 -14.92
N VAL A 18 -10.66 49.40 -16.06
CA VAL A 18 -9.71 48.38 -16.49
C VAL A 18 -8.69 48.34 -15.36
N GLU A 19 -8.82 47.35 -14.48
CA GLU A 19 -7.93 47.14 -13.36
C GLU A 19 -6.57 46.80 -13.94
N ASP A 20 -5.65 47.76 -13.89
CA ASP A 20 -4.26 47.58 -14.25
C ASP A 20 -3.68 46.43 -13.43
N LEU A 21 -3.50 45.28 -14.08
CA LEU A 21 -2.81 44.08 -13.58
C LEU A 21 -1.31 44.32 -13.30
N ILE A 22 -0.83 45.53 -13.51
CA ILE A 22 0.54 45.96 -13.30
C ILE A 22 0.45 47.24 -12.48
N GLY A 23 0.83 47.17 -11.21
CA GLY A 23 0.85 48.32 -10.32
C GLY A 23 1.66 49.46 -10.93
N THR A 24 0.98 50.46 -11.45
CA THR A 24 1.58 51.73 -11.81
C THR A 24 2.03 52.41 -10.52
N GLU A 25 3.27 52.91 -10.53
CA GLU A 25 4.04 53.35 -9.35
C GLU A 25 3.32 54.42 -8.49
N GLU A 26 2.30 55.09 -9.02
CA GLU A 26 1.55 56.17 -8.39
C GLU A 26 0.69 55.72 -7.18
N LEU A 27 0.24 54.46 -7.13
CA LEU A 27 -0.60 53.96 -6.03
C LEU A 27 0.20 53.38 -4.85
N SER A 28 1.51 53.21 -5.00
CA SER A 28 2.35 52.55 -3.97
C SER A 28 2.60 53.42 -2.72
N GLY A 29 2.45 54.75 -2.83
CA GLY A 29 2.73 55.70 -1.75
C GLY A 29 1.54 56.05 -0.83
N THR A 30 0.30 55.87 -1.29
CA THR A 30 -0.91 56.25 -0.54
C THR A 30 -1.28 55.20 0.53
N TYR A 31 -1.91 55.64 1.63
CA TYR A 31 -2.37 54.74 2.70
C TYR A 31 -3.35 53.68 2.18
N GLU A 32 -4.20 54.04 1.21
CA GLU A 32 -5.15 53.12 0.59
C GLU A 32 -4.47 52.05 -0.26
N GLY A 33 -3.41 52.41 -1.01
CA GLY A 33 -2.57 51.45 -1.74
C GLY A 33 -1.84 50.48 -0.82
N ARG A 34 -1.28 50.96 0.30
CA ARG A 34 -0.66 50.10 1.33
C ARG A 34 -1.66 49.14 1.99
N LYS A 35 -2.88 49.60 2.26
CA LYS A 35 -3.97 48.77 2.82
C LYS A 35 -4.46 47.72 1.82
N HIS A 36 -4.52 48.05 0.53
CA HIS A 36 -4.85 47.11 -0.53
C HIS A 36 -3.75 46.04 -0.67
N ASN A 37 -2.48 46.46 -0.76
CA ASN A 37 -1.34 45.56 -0.88
C ASN A 37 -1.24 44.60 0.33
N TRP A 38 -1.49 45.08 1.56
CA TRP A 38 -1.55 44.23 2.75
C TRP A 38 -2.61 43.12 2.66
N LYS A 39 -3.79 43.44 2.12
CA LYS A 39 -4.86 42.44 1.92
C LYS A 39 -4.47 41.39 0.88
N VAL A 40 -3.81 41.80 -0.21
CA VAL A 40 -3.31 40.90 -1.26
C VAL A 40 -2.27 39.94 -0.67
N ILE A 41 -1.25 40.48 0.01
CA ILE A 41 -0.19 39.67 0.66
C ILE A 41 -0.78 38.69 1.67
N LYS A 42 -1.76 39.11 2.48
CA LYS A 42 -2.43 38.22 3.44
C LYS A 42 -3.20 37.10 2.75
N ARG A 43 -3.87 37.40 1.63
CA ARG A 43 -4.60 36.42 0.83
C ARG A 43 -3.65 35.43 0.16
N GLU A 44 -2.54 35.89 -0.39
CA GLU A 44 -1.50 35.02 -0.98
C GLU A 44 -0.87 34.09 0.06
N LYS A 45 -0.58 34.58 1.28
CA LYS A 45 -0.06 33.73 2.36
C LYS A 45 -1.05 32.63 2.75
N LEU A 46 -2.35 32.93 2.78
CA LEU A 46 -3.39 31.93 3.06
C LEU A 46 -3.47 30.90 1.93
N ILE A 47 -3.46 31.33 0.66
CA ILE A 47 -3.49 30.43 -0.49
C ILE A 47 -2.25 29.52 -0.51
N ARG A 48 -1.05 30.05 -0.25
CA ARG A 48 0.17 29.24 -0.15
C ARG A 48 0.08 28.21 0.96
N LYS A 49 -0.39 28.61 2.14
CA LYS A 49 -0.58 27.70 3.27
C LYS A 49 -1.61 26.60 2.96
N ASP A 50 -2.69 26.92 2.26
CA ASP A 50 -3.70 25.94 1.85
C ASP A 50 -3.14 24.95 0.81
N ILE A 51 -2.31 25.42 -0.13
CA ILE A 51 -1.62 24.56 -1.10
C ILE A 51 -0.62 23.63 -0.40
N GLU A 52 0.18 24.15 0.53
CA GLU A 52 1.13 23.37 1.33
C GLU A 52 0.40 22.31 2.17
N ASN A 53 -0.69 22.68 2.85
CA ASN A 53 -1.49 21.75 3.63
C ASN A 53 -2.09 20.65 2.75
N LYS A 54 -2.66 21.00 1.60
CA LYS A 54 -3.20 20.01 0.64
C LYS A 54 -2.12 19.07 0.12
N ALA A 55 -0.91 19.58 -0.15
CA ALA A 55 0.20 18.74 -0.56
C ALA A 55 0.61 17.76 0.56
N ILE A 56 0.70 18.24 1.80
CA ILE A 56 1.02 17.40 2.97
C ILE A 56 -0.06 16.33 3.19
N GLU A 57 -1.34 16.69 3.09
CA GLU A 57 -2.45 15.73 3.19
C GLU A 57 -2.39 14.68 2.07
N ALA A 58 -2.07 15.07 0.83
CA ALA A 58 -1.90 14.13 -0.28
C ALA A 58 -0.74 13.15 -0.01
N PHE A 59 0.39 13.62 0.52
CA PHE A 59 1.50 12.76 0.90
C PHE A 59 1.13 11.79 2.03
N ARG A 60 0.41 12.25 3.05
CA ARG A 60 -0.08 11.41 4.16
C ARG A 60 -1.03 10.33 3.64
N LYS A 61 -2.01 10.71 2.83
CA LYS A 61 -2.97 9.78 2.24
C LYS A 61 -2.27 8.72 1.38
N LYS A 62 -1.32 9.12 0.53
CA LYS A 62 -0.54 8.17 -0.26
C LYS A 62 0.21 7.16 0.61
N ARG A 63 0.84 7.63 1.70
CA ARG A 63 1.55 6.77 2.65
C ARG A 63 0.60 5.84 3.42
N GLU A 64 -0.59 6.31 3.79
CA GLU A 64 -1.63 5.47 4.41
C GLU A 64 -2.14 4.39 3.44
N ASP A 65 -2.36 4.73 2.17
CA ASP A 65 -2.80 3.77 1.15
C ASP A 65 -1.72 2.72 0.89
N GLU A 66 -0.43 3.11 0.85
CA GLU A 66 0.71 2.19 0.77
C GLU A 66 0.77 1.25 1.99
N LEU A 67 0.61 1.78 3.20
CA LEU A 67 0.57 0.97 4.43
C LEU A 67 -0.62 0.01 4.43
N ARG A 68 -1.79 0.45 3.97
CA ARG A 68 -2.98 -0.41 3.84
C ARG A 68 -2.75 -1.53 2.83
N ALA A 69 -2.13 -1.25 1.69
CA ALA A 69 -1.79 -2.28 0.70
C ALA A 69 -0.85 -3.33 1.31
N VAL A 70 0.19 -2.90 2.02
CA VAL A 70 1.12 -3.81 2.71
C VAL A 70 0.42 -4.65 3.78
N LEU A 71 -0.51 -4.07 4.55
CA LEU A 71 -1.28 -4.80 5.56
C LEU A 71 -2.24 -5.81 4.93
N VAL A 72 -2.88 -5.47 3.81
CA VAL A 72 -3.73 -6.40 3.05
C VAL A 72 -2.88 -7.57 2.52
N ASP A 73 -1.69 -7.28 2.01
CA ASP A 73 -0.74 -8.31 1.56
C ASP A 73 -0.29 -9.21 2.72
N GLN A 74 -0.03 -8.64 3.90
CA GLN A 74 0.29 -9.40 5.12
C GLN A 74 -0.86 -10.31 5.54
N GLY A 75 -2.09 -9.81 5.58
CA GLY A 75 -3.27 -10.60 5.90
C GLY A 75 -3.48 -11.76 4.93
N TYR A 76 -3.29 -11.52 3.63
CA TYR A 76 -3.34 -12.57 2.61
C TYR A 76 -2.27 -13.65 2.81
N VAL A 77 -1.05 -13.26 3.19
CA VAL A 77 0.05 -14.19 3.50
C VAL A 77 -0.28 -15.03 4.73
N GLU A 78 -0.84 -14.43 5.79
CA GLU A 78 -1.26 -15.15 6.99
C GLU A 78 -2.35 -16.19 6.69
N ASP A 79 -3.37 -15.82 5.91
CA ASP A 79 -4.44 -16.72 5.48
C ASP A 79 -3.90 -17.91 4.67
N ILE A 80 -3.00 -17.66 3.72
CA ILE A 80 -2.34 -18.73 2.96
C ILE A 80 -1.55 -19.65 3.90
N ASN A 81 -0.77 -19.07 4.82
CA ASN A 81 0.03 -19.85 5.76
C ASN A 81 -0.84 -20.73 6.67
N GLN A 82 -2.00 -20.24 7.11
CA GLN A 82 -2.95 -21.07 7.86
C GLN A 82 -3.53 -22.22 7.03
N LYS A 83 -3.90 -21.96 5.77
CA LYS A 83 -4.41 -22.99 4.87
C LYS A 83 -3.36 -24.06 4.58
N ILE A 84 -2.11 -23.65 4.34
CA ILE A 84 -0.96 -24.56 4.18
C ILE A 84 -0.72 -25.36 5.46
N GLY A 85 -0.70 -24.71 6.61
CA GLY A 85 -0.53 -25.36 7.91
C GLY A 85 -1.59 -26.44 8.14
N THR A 86 -2.85 -26.11 7.86
CA THR A 86 -3.96 -27.07 7.89
C THR A 86 -3.67 -28.23 6.96
N LEU A 87 -3.37 -27.98 5.68
CA LEU A 87 -3.12 -29.03 4.70
C LEU A 87 -1.99 -29.98 5.11
N LEU A 88 -0.89 -29.44 5.65
CA LEU A 88 0.24 -30.22 6.15
C LEU A 88 -0.16 -31.18 7.28
N THR A 89 -1.04 -30.77 8.20
CA THR A 89 -1.53 -31.67 9.28
C THR A 89 -2.31 -32.88 8.75
N TRP A 90 -2.93 -32.75 7.58
CA TRP A 90 -3.67 -33.84 6.94
C TRP A 90 -2.78 -34.74 6.09
N VAL A 91 -1.79 -34.17 5.42
CA VAL A 91 -0.88 -34.89 4.53
C VAL A 91 0.23 -35.61 5.30
N LEU A 92 0.72 -35.03 6.39
CA LEU A 92 1.81 -35.58 7.20
C LEU A 92 1.28 -36.40 8.38
N MET A 93 2.05 -37.39 8.80
CA MET A 93 1.86 -37.96 10.12
C MET A 93 2.26 -36.95 11.22
N PRO A 94 1.70 -37.04 12.45
CA PRO A 94 1.95 -36.06 13.50
C PRO A 94 3.43 -35.91 13.89
N ASP A 95 4.17 -37.01 13.88
CA ASP A 95 5.62 -37.07 14.09
C ASP A 95 6.40 -36.37 12.97
N ALA A 96 6.03 -36.63 11.72
CA ALA A 96 6.61 -36.01 10.53
C ALA A 96 6.35 -34.49 10.50
N PHE A 97 5.14 -34.05 10.90
CA PHE A 97 4.79 -32.65 11.01
C PHE A 97 5.62 -31.94 12.08
N ARG A 98 5.71 -32.51 13.30
CA ARG A 98 6.55 -31.96 14.38
C ARG A 98 8.01 -31.83 13.97
N TYR A 99 8.55 -32.84 13.30
CA TYR A 99 9.93 -32.82 12.81
C TYR A 99 10.15 -31.72 11.77
N MET A 100 9.20 -31.53 10.85
CA MET A 100 9.26 -30.42 9.90
C MET A 100 9.21 -29.05 10.61
N CYS A 101 8.31 -28.86 11.58
CA CYS A 101 8.25 -27.61 12.36
C CYS A 101 9.58 -27.33 13.07
N MET A 102 10.22 -28.37 13.60
CA MET A 102 11.55 -28.27 14.22
C MET A 102 12.59 -27.81 13.20
N ILE A 103 12.65 -28.43 12.02
CA ILE A 103 13.58 -28.03 10.95
C ILE A 103 13.31 -26.60 10.50
N TYR A 104 12.05 -26.18 10.40
CA TYR A 104 11.70 -24.81 10.00
C TYR A 104 12.19 -23.78 11.02
N ALA A 105 12.20 -24.14 12.31
CA ALA A 105 12.71 -23.30 13.40
C ALA A 105 14.24 -23.29 13.48
N THR A 106 14.92 -24.41 13.24
CA THR A 106 16.38 -24.52 13.37
C THR A 106 17.12 -24.13 12.09
N GLU A 107 16.58 -24.50 10.92
CA GLU A 107 17.21 -24.37 9.61
C GLU A 107 16.19 -23.88 8.57
N PRO A 108 15.82 -22.59 8.60
CA PRO A 108 14.70 -22.06 7.82
C PRO A 108 14.88 -22.21 6.31
N LYS A 109 16.12 -22.13 5.79
CA LYS A 109 16.41 -22.32 4.36
C LYS A 109 16.07 -23.74 3.89
N ILE A 110 16.40 -24.74 4.70
CA ILE A 110 16.12 -26.15 4.40
C ILE A 110 14.63 -26.42 4.58
N GLY A 111 14.01 -25.86 5.63
CA GLY A 111 12.56 -25.90 5.81
C GLY A 111 11.79 -25.35 4.61
N GLN A 112 12.21 -24.21 4.03
CA GLN A 112 11.61 -23.63 2.84
C GLN A 112 11.78 -24.52 1.59
N GLU A 113 12.97 -25.09 1.40
CA GLU A 113 13.23 -25.99 0.26
C GLU A 113 12.43 -27.30 0.38
N MET A 114 12.32 -27.84 1.60
CA MET A 114 11.44 -28.98 1.90
C MET A 114 9.98 -28.66 1.61
N MET A 115 9.51 -27.47 2.00
CA MET A 115 8.14 -27.03 1.75
C MET A 115 7.85 -26.90 0.26
N THR A 116 8.79 -26.34 -0.50
CA THR A 116 8.71 -26.28 -1.98
C THR A 116 8.57 -27.67 -2.59
N HIS A 117 9.34 -28.65 -2.11
CA HIS A 117 9.25 -30.03 -2.60
C HIS A 117 7.95 -30.75 -2.22
N LEU A 118 7.34 -30.41 -1.09
CA LEU A 118 6.08 -31.03 -0.64
C LEU A 118 4.85 -30.37 -1.26
N MET A 119 4.96 -29.11 -1.70
CA MET A 119 3.85 -28.33 -2.25
C MET A 119 3.93 -28.10 -3.77
N ALA A 120 4.98 -28.54 -4.45
CA ALA A 120 5.05 -28.48 -5.91
C ALA A 120 4.20 -29.60 -6.53
N PRO A 121 2.95 -29.38 -7.01
CA PRO A 121 2.35 -28.17 -7.57
C PRO A 121 0.87 -27.98 -7.14
N MET A 122 0.62 -27.42 -5.95
CA MET A 122 -0.71 -26.85 -5.68
C MET A 122 -0.69 -25.40 -6.11
N ASP A 123 -1.31 -25.10 -7.26
CA ASP A 123 -1.75 -23.73 -7.53
C ASP A 123 -2.52 -23.26 -6.30
N VAL A 124 -2.13 -22.13 -5.71
CA VAL A 124 -2.74 -21.58 -4.48
C VAL A 124 -4.28 -21.48 -4.60
N LYS A 125 -4.81 -21.37 -5.83
CA LYS A 125 -6.25 -21.41 -6.15
C LYS A 125 -6.92 -22.78 -5.95
N ARG A 126 -6.18 -23.88 -6.10
CA ARG A 126 -6.67 -25.26 -5.87
C ARG A 126 -6.55 -25.70 -4.41
N LEU A 127 -5.90 -24.90 -3.57
CA LEU A 127 -5.69 -25.22 -2.16
C LEU A 127 -7.02 -25.20 -1.40
N ASP A 128 -7.91 -24.26 -1.73
CA ASP A 128 -9.28 -24.21 -1.22
C ASP A 128 -10.12 -25.40 -1.70
N GLU A 129 -10.08 -25.73 -3.00
CA GLU A 129 -10.76 -26.91 -3.55
C GLU A 129 -10.27 -28.22 -2.89
N TYR A 130 -8.98 -28.30 -2.58
CA TYR A 130 -8.39 -29.47 -1.91
C TYR A 130 -8.80 -29.56 -0.45
N LEU A 131 -8.82 -28.43 0.26
CA LEU A 131 -9.33 -28.35 1.64
C LEU A 131 -10.83 -28.68 1.70
N ASP A 132 -11.62 -28.21 0.74
CA ASP A 132 -13.05 -28.53 0.65
C ASP A 132 -13.27 -30.00 0.30
N ALA A 133 -12.46 -30.59 -0.59
CA ALA A 133 -12.49 -32.02 -0.86
C ALA A 133 -12.17 -32.87 0.39
N ILE A 134 -11.23 -32.42 1.22
CA ILE A 134 -10.89 -33.05 2.49
C ILE A 134 -12.05 -32.93 3.49
N ARG A 135 -12.64 -31.73 3.62
CA ARG A 135 -13.77 -31.46 4.53
C ARG A 135 -15.02 -32.25 4.16
N THR A 136 -15.36 -32.30 2.87
CA THR A 136 -16.58 -32.97 2.36
C THR A 136 -16.47 -34.50 2.37
N ARG A 137 -15.28 -35.06 2.08
CA ARG A 137 -15.08 -36.53 2.05
C ARG A 137 -14.71 -37.11 3.42
N GLY A 138 -14.46 -36.27 4.43
CA GLY A 138 -14.15 -36.68 5.82
C GLY A 138 -12.82 -37.41 6.00
N HIS A 139 -12.05 -37.62 4.92
CA HIS A 139 -10.82 -38.39 4.94
C HIS A 139 -9.73 -37.68 4.16
N GLY A 140 -8.61 -37.43 4.84
CA GLY A 140 -7.35 -37.02 4.22
C GLY A 140 -6.77 -38.09 3.31
N PRO A 141 -5.64 -37.82 2.65
CA PRO A 141 -4.98 -38.80 1.80
C PRO A 141 -4.77 -40.12 2.55
N LYS A 142 -5.19 -41.24 1.93
CA LYS A 142 -5.12 -42.60 2.50
C LYS A 142 -3.69 -42.99 2.94
N LYS A 143 -2.67 -42.39 2.31
CA LYS A 143 -1.26 -42.58 2.65
C LYS A 143 -0.69 -41.24 3.09
N ARG A 144 -0.52 -41.07 4.40
CA ARG A 144 0.18 -39.91 4.96
C ARG A 144 1.68 -40.05 4.77
N ILE A 145 2.36 -38.93 4.61
CA ILE A 145 3.81 -38.87 4.53
C ILE A 145 4.40 -39.17 5.91
N THR A 146 5.31 -40.14 5.95
CA THR A 146 5.92 -40.64 7.18
C THR A 146 7.16 -39.84 7.57
N LEU A 147 7.59 -39.92 8.83
CA LEU A 147 8.84 -39.30 9.29
C LEU A 147 10.05 -39.77 8.47
N ALA A 148 10.13 -41.06 8.13
CA ALA A 148 11.22 -41.61 7.33
C ALA A 148 11.33 -40.94 5.95
N THR A 149 10.20 -40.58 5.34
CA THR A 149 10.15 -39.87 4.06
C THR A 149 10.68 -38.44 4.20
N ILE A 150 10.29 -37.75 5.27
CA ILE A 150 10.75 -36.38 5.56
C ILE A 150 12.24 -36.34 5.87
N VAL A 151 12.77 -37.28 6.65
CA VAL A 151 14.21 -37.39 6.92
C VAL A 151 15.00 -37.70 5.64
N LYS A 152 14.47 -38.54 4.74
CA LYS A 152 15.09 -38.77 3.42
C LYS A 152 15.12 -37.50 2.58
N LEU A 153 14.04 -36.71 2.61
CA LEU A 153 13.95 -35.43 1.90
C LEU A 153 15.00 -34.43 2.42
N GLU A 154 15.09 -34.28 3.74
CA GLU A 154 16.09 -33.43 4.39
C GLU A 154 17.51 -33.83 4.01
N ARG A 155 17.85 -35.12 4.10
CA ARG A 155 19.18 -35.63 3.69
C ARG A 155 19.51 -35.32 2.24
N LYS A 156 18.51 -35.46 1.35
CA LYS A 156 18.66 -35.15 -0.09
C LYS A 156 18.96 -33.66 -0.30
N ILE A 157 18.24 -32.78 0.39
CA ILE A 157 18.41 -31.32 0.31
C ILE A 157 19.77 -30.89 0.89
N LYS A 158 20.13 -31.44 2.06
CA LYS A 158 21.45 -31.23 2.67
C LYS A 158 22.61 -31.81 1.85
N LYS A 159 22.33 -32.49 0.73
CA LYS A 159 23.30 -33.21 -0.12
C LYS A 159 24.18 -34.18 0.69
N ILE A 160 23.66 -34.69 1.81
CA ILE A 160 24.35 -35.67 2.64
C ILE A 160 24.29 -37.00 1.90
N LYS A 161 25.39 -37.37 1.23
CA LYS A 161 25.58 -38.71 0.67
C LYS A 161 25.95 -39.65 1.83
N GLY A 162 25.01 -40.46 2.28
CA GLY A 162 25.24 -41.54 3.24
C GLY A 162 24.75 -42.87 2.69
N ARG A 163 25.53 -43.94 2.93
CA ARG A 163 25.24 -45.35 2.58
C ARG A 163 23.84 -45.81 2.97
#